data_AF-A0A7Y8LJC8-F1
#
_entry.id   AF-A0A7Y8LJC8-F1
#
_cell.length_a   1.000
_cell.length_b   1.000
_cell.length_c   1.000
_cell.angle_alpha   90.00
_cell.angle_beta   90.00
_cell.angle_gamma   90.00
#
_symmetry.space_group_name_H-M   'P 1'
#
loop_
_entity.id
_entity.type
_entity.pdbx_description
1 polymer ?
#
loop_
_entity_poly.entity_id
_entity_poly.type
_entity_poly.pdbx_seq_one_letter_code
_entity_poly.pdbx_strand_id
1 'polypeptide(L)'
;MKYEKEIKLLRLFNEKVGKLEKLAILKNIKNVGFEVKTTYKRNKRVEKEKRFGPNSKSIDAFVLTIRFFVRDRDGISINKINKLYSSLPLSKILIEKVSETELRVNQYLSDHIGYTVDNYTFTRCDAFEIILFGSLAHANANDKRRKQYESIENNVLAYEVVYNSFTRTLIFLLNKIKIISATNKKAILELENITV
;
A
#
# COMPACT_ATOMS: atom_id res chain seq x y z
N MET A 1 1.87 -23.54 24.54
CA MET A 1 0.64 -23.52 23.72
C MET A 1 1.03 -23.85 22.27
N LYS A 2 0.38 -24.83 21.60
CA LYS A 2 0.74 -25.40 20.27
C LYS A 2 0.96 -24.35 19.16
N TYR A 3 0.22 -23.24 19.16
CA TYR A 3 0.28 -22.19 18.12
C TYR A 3 0.74 -20.81 18.64
N GLU A 4 1.57 -20.79 19.68
CA GLU A 4 1.96 -19.54 20.35
C GLU A 4 2.70 -18.56 19.41
N LYS A 5 3.57 -19.07 18.53
CA LYS A 5 4.36 -18.24 17.60
C LYS A 5 3.46 -17.60 16.55
N GLU A 6 2.51 -18.36 16.04
CA GLU A 6 1.57 -17.95 15.00
C GLU A 6 0.60 -16.91 15.56
N ILE A 7 0.07 -17.13 16.77
CA ILE A 7 -0.76 -16.15 17.49
C ILE A 7 0.03 -14.84 17.73
N LYS A 8 1.30 -14.91 18.12
CA LYS A 8 2.16 -13.73 18.26
C LYS A 8 2.30 -12.97 16.93
N LEU A 9 2.45 -13.66 15.81
CA LEU A 9 2.54 -13.03 14.49
C LEU A 9 1.22 -12.35 14.08
N LEU A 10 0.08 -13.01 14.29
CA LEU A 10 -1.25 -12.43 14.03
C LEU A 10 -1.51 -11.19 14.90
N ARG A 11 -1.08 -11.22 16.17
CA ARG A 11 -1.16 -10.06 17.08
C ARG A 11 -0.25 -8.92 16.63
N LEU A 12 0.98 -9.22 16.20
CA LEU A 12 1.90 -8.21 15.66
C LEU A 12 1.32 -7.54 14.41
N PHE A 13 0.72 -8.32 13.51
CA PHE A 13 0.01 -7.76 12.36
C PHE A 13 -1.05 -6.75 12.82
N ASN A 14 -1.92 -7.13 13.75
CA ASN A 14 -3.00 -6.29 14.26
C ASN A 14 -2.49 -5.03 14.98
N GLU A 15 -1.39 -5.14 15.74
CA GLU A 15 -0.74 -4.00 16.38
C GLU A 15 -0.28 -2.96 15.35
N LYS A 16 0.33 -3.41 14.26
CA LYS A 16 0.79 -2.53 13.17
C LYS A 16 -0.38 -1.90 12.42
N VAL A 17 -1.50 -2.62 12.26
CA VAL A 17 -2.75 -2.03 11.74
C VAL A 17 -3.26 -0.93 12.66
N GLY A 18 -3.29 -1.17 13.97
CA GLY A 18 -3.69 -0.16 14.96
C GLY A 18 -2.80 1.09 14.93
N LYS A 19 -1.51 0.95 14.59
CA LYS A 19 -0.62 2.10 14.34
C LYS A 19 -1.03 2.90 13.11
N LEU A 20 -1.34 2.22 11.99
CA LEU A 20 -1.84 2.89 10.77
C LEU A 20 -3.15 3.63 11.01
N GLU A 21 -4.07 3.06 11.79
CA GLU A 21 -5.38 3.67 12.06
C GLU A 21 -5.31 4.95 12.90
N LYS A 22 -4.23 5.12 13.69
CA LYS A 22 -3.99 6.34 14.46
C LYS A 22 -3.41 7.47 13.62
N LEU A 23 -2.94 7.19 12.40
CA LEU A 23 -2.34 8.21 11.56
C LEU A 23 -3.39 9.13 10.93
N ALA A 24 -3.06 10.43 10.91
CA ALA A 24 -3.93 11.49 10.41
C ALA A 24 -4.29 11.38 8.92
N ILE A 25 -3.62 10.48 8.17
CA ILE A 25 -3.90 10.24 6.76
C ILE A 25 -5.40 9.95 6.53
N LEU A 26 -6.05 9.24 7.46
CA LEU A 26 -7.45 8.82 7.38
C LEU A 26 -8.44 9.99 7.32
N LYS A 27 -8.08 11.17 7.84
CA LYS A 27 -8.98 12.32 7.91
C LYS A 27 -9.25 12.94 6.54
N ASN A 28 -8.34 12.78 5.57
CA ASN A 28 -8.39 13.44 4.26
C ASN A 28 -8.49 12.46 3.07
N ILE A 29 -8.83 11.19 3.32
CA ILE A 29 -8.90 10.14 2.28
C ILE A 29 -10.02 10.35 1.27
N LYS A 30 -11.10 11.03 1.64
CA LYS A 30 -12.31 11.16 0.80
C LYS A 30 -12.11 12.01 -0.46
N ASN A 31 -11.09 12.87 -0.48
CA ASN A 31 -10.86 13.83 -1.57
C ASN A 31 -9.42 13.71 -2.11
N VAL A 32 -9.03 12.53 -2.58
CA VAL A 32 -7.72 12.33 -3.23
C VAL A 32 -7.83 12.59 -4.74
N GLY A 33 -7.05 13.53 -5.21
CA GLY A 33 -7.00 13.92 -6.61
C GLY A 33 -5.99 15.03 -6.85
N PHE A 34 -5.96 15.52 -8.08
CA PHE A 34 -5.13 16.65 -8.47
C PHE A 34 -5.81 17.46 -9.58
N GLU A 35 -5.45 18.73 -9.67
CA GLU A 35 -5.76 19.63 -10.77
C GLU A 35 -4.45 20.11 -11.39
N VAL A 36 -4.34 20.06 -12.72
CA VAL A 36 -3.27 20.72 -13.46
C VAL A 36 -3.87 21.81 -14.33
N LYS A 37 -3.49 23.07 -14.07
CA LYS A 37 -3.85 24.22 -14.90
C LYS A 37 -2.69 24.57 -15.81
N THR A 38 -2.90 24.43 -17.11
CA THR A 38 -1.94 24.89 -18.13
C THR A 38 -2.30 26.30 -18.57
N THR A 39 -1.33 27.21 -18.49
CA THR A 39 -1.47 28.60 -18.96
C THR A 39 -0.31 28.96 -19.88
N TYR A 40 -0.51 29.91 -20.80
CA TYR A 40 0.57 30.43 -21.65
C TYR A 40 0.89 31.86 -21.23
N LYS A 41 2.16 32.12 -20.89
CA LYS A 41 2.67 33.46 -20.56
C LYS A 41 3.89 33.76 -21.42
N ARG A 42 3.85 34.84 -22.21
CA ARG A 42 4.95 35.26 -23.11
C ARG A 42 5.49 34.10 -23.96
N ASN A 43 4.60 33.35 -24.61
CA ASN A 43 4.90 32.15 -25.41
C ASN A 43 5.59 30.99 -24.65
N LYS A 44 5.61 31.02 -23.31
CA LYS A 44 6.04 29.90 -22.47
C LYS A 44 4.82 29.21 -21.85
N ARG A 45 4.78 27.88 -21.94
CA ARG A 45 3.82 27.04 -21.22
C ARG A 45 4.18 27.07 -19.74
N VAL A 46 3.22 27.40 -18.89
CA VAL A 46 3.32 27.41 -17.44
C VAL A 46 2.24 26.48 -16.89
N GLU A 47 2.68 25.44 -16.19
CA GLU A 47 1.79 24.51 -15.51
C GLU A 47 1.72 24.88 -14.03
N LYS A 48 0.52 24.79 -13.46
CA LYS A 48 0.28 24.92 -12.02
C LYS A 48 -0.51 23.72 -11.55
N GLU A 49 0.01 23.04 -10.55
CA GLU A 49 -0.60 21.89 -9.91
C GLU A 49 -1.27 22.26 -8.59
N LYS A 50 -2.36 21.57 -8.29
CA LYS A 50 -3.00 21.59 -6.98
C LYS A 50 -3.37 20.17 -6.60
N ARG A 51 -2.79 19.68 -5.51
CA ARG A 51 -3.07 18.35 -4.98
C ARG A 51 -4.14 18.40 -3.88
N PHE A 52 -5.02 17.41 -3.89
CA PHE A 52 -6.03 17.19 -2.87
C PHE A 52 -5.74 15.88 -2.15
N GLY A 53 -5.90 15.88 -0.83
CA GLY A 53 -5.73 14.70 0.01
C GLY A 53 -4.78 14.91 1.18
N PRO A 54 -4.16 13.84 1.69
CA PRO A 54 -3.24 13.92 2.80
C PRO A 54 -1.96 14.72 2.48
N ASN A 55 -1.41 15.41 3.48
CA ASN A 55 -0.13 16.10 3.34
C ASN A 55 1.05 15.11 3.32
N SER A 56 2.20 15.58 2.81
CA SER A 56 3.43 14.78 2.67
C SER A 56 3.87 14.11 3.97
N LYS A 57 3.95 14.87 5.08
CA LYS A 57 4.34 14.33 6.40
C LYS A 57 3.46 13.14 6.85
N SER A 58 2.15 13.22 6.57
CA SER A 58 1.22 12.14 6.91
C SER A 58 1.43 10.91 6.02
N ILE A 59 1.75 11.13 4.74
CA ILE A 59 2.08 10.06 3.79
C ILE A 59 3.39 9.37 4.18
N ASP A 60 4.43 10.12 4.52
CA ASP A 60 5.73 9.56 4.92
C ASP A 60 5.61 8.66 6.15
N ALA A 61 4.92 9.14 7.19
CA ALA A 61 4.68 8.35 8.41
C ALA A 61 3.87 7.09 8.12
N PHE A 62 2.89 7.18 7.21
CA PHE A 62 2.05 6.06 6.82
C PHE A 62 2.84 5.00 6.04
N VAL A 63 3.68 5.45 5.11
CA VAL A 63 4.56 4.65 4.28
C VAL A 63 5.51 3.77 5.09
N LEU A 64 6.10 4.33 6.15
CA LEU A 64 7.01 3.59 7.04
C LEU A 64 6.36 2.37 7.68
N THR A 65 5.04 2.44 7.91
CA THR A 65 4.29 1.34 8.53
C THR A 65 3.63 0.45 7.48
N ILE A 66 3.16 0.98 6.36
CA ILE A 66 2.49 0.15 5.35
C ILE A 66 3.44 -0.84 4.67
N ARG A 67 4.74 -0.50 4.57
CA ARG A 67 5.76 -1.37 3.96
C ARG A 67 5.80 -2.77 4.59
N PHE A 68 5.52 -2.89 5.89
CA PHE A 68 5.51 -4.17 6.60
C PHE A 68 4.48 -5.16 6.03
N PHE A 69 3.38 -4.64 5.46
CA PHE A 69 2.28 -5.44 4.93
C PHE A 69 2.46 -5.81 3.45
N VAL A 70 3.34 -5.11 2.74
CA VAL A 70 3.58 -5.34 1.31
C VAL A 70 4.87 -6.13 1.09
N ARG A 71 5.88 -5.96 1.93
CA ARG A 71 7.17 -6.63 1.77
C ARG A 71 7.30 -7.87 2.63
N ASP A 72 7.59 -8.99 1.98
CA ASP A 72 7.84 -10.26 2.67
C ASP A 72 8.99 -10.18 3.68
N ARG A 73 10.04 -9.41 3.39
CA ARG A 73 11.22 -9.29 4.27
C ARG A 73 10.88 -8.86 5.70
N ASP A 74 9.78 -8.14 5.88
CA ASP A 74 9.38 -7.54 7.15
C ASP A 74 8.47 -8.47 7.99
N GLY A 75 8.20 -9.69 7.50
CA GLY A 75 7.67 -10.81 8.29
C GLY A 75 6.14 -10.90 8.38
N ILE A 76 5.41 -9.79 8.20
CA ILE A 76 3.94 -9.70 8.36
C ILE A 76 3.22 -9.22 7.08
N SER A 77 3.83 -9.44 5.93
CA SER A 77 3.22 -9.16 4.63
C SER A 77 1.91 -9.92 4.43
N ILE A 78 1.00 -9.38 3.62
CA ILE A 78 -0.27 -10.02 3.25
C ILE A 78 -0.03 -11.45 2.73
N ASN A 79 0.96 -11.65 1.86
CA ASN A 79 1.29 -12.97 1.33
C ASN A 79 1.70 -13.96 2.43
N LYS A 80 2.61 -13.56 3.33
CA LYS A 80 2.99 -14.37 4.49
C LYS A 80 1.83 -14.72 5.40
N ILE A 81 0.90 -13.77 5.64
CA ILE A 81 -0.29 -14.06 6.44
C ILE A 81 -1.19 -15.07 5.72
N ASN A 82 -1.40 -14.94 4.40
CA ASN A 82 -2.19 -15.93 3.67
C ASN A 82 -1.56 -17.34 3.74
N LYS A 83 -0.24 -17.44 3.50
CA LYS A 83 0.51 -18.70 3.64
C LYS A 83 0.40 -19.29 5.05
N LEU A 84 0.48 -18.45 6.08
CA LEU A 84 0.30 -18.87 7.46
C LEU A 84 -1.09 -19.46 7.68
N TYR A 85 -2.15 -18.80 7.19
CA TYR A 85 -3.53 -19.30 7.31
C TYR A 85 -3.69 -20.68 6.67
N SER A 86 -3.09 -20.93 5.50
CA SER A 86 -3.14 -22.23 4.84
C SER A 86 -2.47 -23.37 5.64
N SER A 87 -1.57 -23.05 6.58
CA SER A 87 -0.88 -24.03 7.43
C SER A 87 -1.53 -24.28 8.79
N LEU A 88 -2.51 -23.47 9.17
CA LEU A 88 -3.15 -23.51 10.48
C LEU A 88 -4.47 -24.30 10.44
N PRO A 89 -4.88 -24.94 11.55
CA PRO A 89 -6.17 -25.65 11.64
C PRO A 89 -7.33 -24.66 11.83
N LEU A 90 -7.49 -23.72 10.90
CA LEU A 90 -8.54 -22.71 10.93
C LEU A 90 -9.74 -23.13 10.09
N SER A 91 -10.89 -22.60 10.44
CA SER A 91 -12.12 -22.75 9.69
C SER A 91 -11.95 -22.25 8.27
N LYS A 92 -12.54 -22.99 7.32
CA LYS A 92 -12.46 -22.71 5.88
C LYS A 92 -12.86 -21.26 5.54
N ILE A 93 -13.84 -20.73 6.25
CA ILE A 93 -14.34 -19.36 6.10
C ILE A 93 -13.22 -18.33 6.34
N LEU A 94 -12.38 -18.51 7.37
CA LEU A 94 -11.31 -17.58 7.68
C LEU A 94 -10.17 -17.67 6.65
N ILE A 95 -9.82 -18.88 6.23
CA ILE A 95 -8.81 -19.12 5.19
C ILE A 95 -9.24 -18.47 3.87
N GLU A 96 -10.45 -18.77 3.40
CA GLU A 96 -11.02 -18.19 2.17
C GLU A 96 -11.06 -16.66 2.24
N LYS A 97 -11.38 -16.08 3.40
CA LYS A 97 -11.44 -14.62 3.56
C LYS A 97 -10.09 -13.94 3.37
N VAL A 98 -9.01 -14.53 3.89
CA VAL A 98 -7.66 -13.98 3.73
C VAL A 98 -7.17 -14.20 2.30
N SER A 99 -7.39 -15.38 1.73
CA SER A 99 -7.02 -15.69 0.34
C SER A 99 -7.72 -14.79 -0.67
N GLU A 100 -9.03 -14.56 -0.51
CA GLU A 100 -9.79 -13.62 -1.35
C GLU A 100 -9.26 -12.18 -1.20
N THR A 101 -8.88 -11.79 0.01
CA THR A 101 -8.35 -10.46 0.27
C THR A 101 -6.99 -10.27 -0.41
N GLU A 102 -6.09 -11.25 -0.35
CA GLU A 102 -4.83 -11.23 -1.09
C GLU A 102 -5.06 -11.18 -2.60
N LEU A 103 -5.95 -12.03 -3.13
CA LEU A 103 -6.26 -12.05 -4.56
C LEU A 103 -6.72 -10.67 -5.07
N ARG A 104 -7.64 -10.03 -4.33
CA ARG A 104 -8.11 -8.68 -4.66
C ARG A 104 -7.01 -7.62 -4.58
N VAL A 105 -6.03 -7.79 -3.68
CA VAL A 105 -4.86 -6.91 -3.63
C VAL A 105 -4.00 -7.09 -4.87
N ASN A 106 -3.68 -8.32 -5.22
CA ASN A 106 -2.83 -8.61 -6.38
C ASN A 106 -3.48 -8.13 -7.69
N GLN A 107 -4.80 -8.36 -7.86
CA GLN A 107 -5.55 -7.85 -9.00
C GLN A 107 -5.50 -6.32 -9.07
N TYR A 108 -5.82 -5.63 -7.97
CA TYR A 108 -5.82 -4.16 -7.94
C TYR A 108 -4.45 -3.56 -8.27
N LEU A 109 -3.37 -4.18 -7.79
CA LEU A 109 -2.00 -3.73 -8.04
C LEU A 109 -1.56 -3.98 -9.49
N SER A 110 -2.12 -5.00 -10.15
CA SER A 110 -1.78 -5.37 -11.54
C SER A 110 -2.45 -4.48 -12.58
N ASP A 111 -3.53 -3.77 -12.23
CA ASP A 111 -4.23 -2.87 -13.14
C ASP A 111 -3.36 -1.69 -13.59
N HIS A 112 -3.52 -1.29 -14.85
CA HIS A 112 -2.87 -0.13 -15.44
C HIS A 112 -3.39 1.20 -14.90
N ILE A 113 -2.53 2.22 -14.87
CA ILE A 113 -2.85 3.59 -14.41
C ILE A 113 -3.10 4.57 -15.56
N GLY A 114 -3.11 4.09 -16.80
CA GLY A 114 -3.31 4.91 -17.99
C GLY A 114 -2.13 5.84 -18.32
N TYR A 115 -0.93 5.50 -17.84
CA TYR A 115 0.31 6.23 -18.14
C TYR A 115 1.30 5.29 -18.81
N THR A 116 1.87 5.72 -19.93
CA THR A 116 2.79 4.92 -20.75
C THR A 116 4.04 5.72 -21.06
N VAL A 117 5.22 5.11 -20.91
CA VAL A 117 6.53 5.66 -21.29
C VAL A 117 7.31 4.57 -22.01
N ASP A 118 7.92 4.87 -23.16
CA ASP A 118 8.73 3.92 -23.93
C ASP A 118 8.02 2.57 -24.18
N ASN A 119 6.74 2.61 -24.56
CA ASN A 119 5.85 1.46 -24.75
C ASN A 119 5.57 0.62 -23.49
N TYR A 120 5.96 1.09 -22.31
CA TYR A 120 5.64 0.47 -21.04
C TYR A 120 4.49 1.19 -20.35
N THR A 121 3.37 0.49 -20.14
CA THR A 121 2.20 1.01 -19.41
C THR A 121 2.29 0.66 -17.93
N PHE A 122 2.43 1.69 -17.11
CA PHE A 122 2.57 1.54 -15.66
C PHE A 122 1.32 0.91 -15.03
N THR A 123 1.55 0.05 -14.05
CA THR A 123 0.53 -0.51 -13.15
C THR A 123 0.46 0.28 -11.85
N ARG A 124 -0.54 -0.01 -11.02
CA ARG A 124 -0.61 0.54 -9.65
C ARG A 124 0.53 0.04 -8.78
N CYS A 125 1.02 -1.18 -9.02
CA CYS A 125 2.22 -1.72 -8.38
C CYS A 125 3.44 -0.84 -8.71
N ASP A 126 3.63 -0.49 -9.98
CA ASP A 126 4.77 0.33 -10.39
C ASP A 126 4.71 1.72 -9.76
N ALA A 127 3.54 2.38 -9.82
CA ALA A 127 3.35 3.67 -9.15
C ALA A 127 3.62 3.58 -7.65
N PHE A 128 3.18 2.49 -7.01
CA PHE A 128 3.41 2.23 -5.61
C PHE A 128 4.90 2.08 -5.30
N GLU A 129 5.60 1.23 -6.03
CA GLU A 129 7.02 0.98 -5.82
C GLU A 129 7.91 2.18 -6.14
N ILE A 130 7.60 2.94 -7.19
CA ILE A 130 8.36 4.13 -7.60
C ILE A 130 8.31 5.20 -6.50
N ILE A 131 7.11 5.53 -6.01
CA ILE A 131 7.00 6.53 -4.94
C ILE A 131 7.54 5.97 -3.62
N LEU A 132 7.16 4.75 -3.25
CA LEU A 132 7.56 4.15 -1.98
C LEU A 132 9.06 3.96 -1.87
N PHE A 133 9.71 3.39 -2.88
CA PHE A 133 11.13 2.99 -2.81
C PHE A 133 12.07 3.92 -3.59
N GLY A 134 11.58 4.61 -4.62
CA GLY A 134 12.36 5.59 -5.38
C GLY A 134 12.47 6.96 -4.68
N SER A 135 11.57 7.27 -3.74
CA SER A 135 11.54 8.55 -3.03
C SER A 135 11.51 8.39 -1.50
N LEU A 136 10.55 7.65 -0.96
CA LEU A 136 10.21 7.75 0.47
C LEU A 136 10.98 6.78 1.40
N ALA A 137 11.32 5.57 0.95
CA ALA A 137 11.91 4.52 1.77
C ALA A 137 13.33 4.17 1.33
N HIS A 138 14.32 4.90 1.87
CA HIS A 138 15.76 4.68 1.67
C HIS A 138 16.12 4.46 0.20
N ALA A 139 16.05 5.53 -0.59
CA ALA A 139 16.57 5.55 -1.96
C ALA A 139 18.03 5.10 -1.96
N ASN A 140 18.28 3.88 -2.42
CA ASN A 140 19.61 3.50 -2.87
C ASN A 140 19.82 4.22 -4.21
N ALA A 141 20.90 4.98 -4.36
CA ALA A 141 21.21 5.71 -5.58
C ALA A 141 21.25 4.80 -6.83
N ASN A 142 21.51 3.51 -6.64
CA ASN A 142 21.55 2.50 -7.70
C ASN A 142 20.21 1.76 -7.92
N ASP A 143 19.14 2.11 -7.19
CA ASP A 143 17.83 1.51 -7.37
C ASP A 143 17.19 2.01 -8.68
N LYS A 144 16.78 1.08 -9.56
CA LYS A 144 16.07 1.41 -10.81
C LYS A 144 14.85 2.31 -10.57
N ARG A 145 14.16 2.13 -9.44
CA ARG A 145 12.97 2.92 -9.07
C ARG A 145 13.31 4.37 -8.76
N ARG A 146 14.53 4.66 -8.30
CA ARG A 146 15.01 6.03 -8.10
C ARG A 146 15.13 6.76 -9.44
N LYS A 147 15.71 6.11 -10.45
CA LYS A 147 15.80 6.66 -11.81
C LYS A 147 14.43 6.88 -12.44
N GLN A 148 13.50 5.94 -12.25
CA GLN A 148 12.11 6.08 -12.70
C GLN A 148 11.39 7.23 -11.98
N TYR A 149 11.63 7.41 -10.68
CA TYR A 149 11.12 8.55 -9.94
C TYR A 149 11.65 9.88 -10.49
N GLU A 150 12.96 9.99 -10.71
CA GLU A 150 13.59 11.20 -11.27
C GLU A 150 13.08 11.51 -12.70
N SER A 151 12.81 10.48 -13.52
CA SER A 151 12.28 10.69 -14.87
C SER A 151 10.84 11.22 -14.86
N ILE A 152 10.00 10.78 -13.92
CA ILE A 152 8.63 11.28 -13.81
C ILE A 152 8.52 12.61 -13.07
N GLU A 153 9.40 12.89 -12.10
CA GLU A 153 9.38 14.10 -11.27
C GLU A 153 9.54 15.38 -12.10
N ASN A 154 10.28 15.30 -13.21
CA ASN A 154 10.47 16.42 -14.13
C ASN A 154 9.26 16.67 -15.07
N ASN A 155 8.25 15.81 -15.06
CA ASN A 155 7.02 15.95 -15.83
C ASN A 155 5.82 16.08 -14.88
N VAL A 156 5.29 17.29 -14.73
CA VAL A 156 4.24 17.61 -13.73
C VAL A 156 3.03 16.69 -13.87
N LEU A 157 2.53 16.46 -15.11
CA LEU A 157 1.38 15.61 -15.34
C LEU A 157 1.67 14.15 -14.99
N ALA A 158 2.82 13.63 -15.43
CA ALA A 158 3.24 12.26 -15.13
C ALA A 158 3.36 12.03 -13.62
N TYR A 159 4.04 12.95 -12.93
CA TYR A 159 4.22 12.91 -11.50
C TYR A 159 2.89 12.91 -10.76
N GLU A 160 1.95 13.79 -11.10
CA GLU A 160 0.65 13.84 -10.43
C GLU A 160 -0.20 12.59 -10.70
N VAL A 161 -0.16 12.03 -11.91
CA VAL A 161 -0.85 10.76 -12.23
C VAL A 161 -0.30 9.61 -11.37
N VAL A 162 1.02 9.45 -11.32
CA VAL A 162 1.69 8.41 -10.54
C VAL A 162 1.44 8.62 -9.04
N TYR A 163 1.58 9.85 -8.54
CA TYR A 163 1.39 10.16 -7.12
C TYR A 163 -0.06 9.95 -6.66
N ASN A 164 -1.05 10.33 -7.49
CA ASN A 164 -2.45 10.08 -7.23
C ASN A 164 -2.76 8.57 -7.21
N SER A 165 -2.20 7.81 -8.15
CA SER A 165 -2.31 6.34 -8.15
C SER A 165 -1.72 5.71 -6.89
N PHE A 166 -0.53 6.17 -6.48
CA PHE A 166 0.11 5.77 -5.23
C PHE A 166 -0.77 6.05 -4.01
N THR A 167 -1.30 7.27 -3.89
CA THR A 167 -2.14 7.67 -2.76
C THR A 167 -3.43 6.84 -2.69
N ARG A 168 -4.06 6.57 -3.84
CA ARG A 168 -5.23 5.67 -3.92
C ARG A 168 -4.88 4.24 -3.54
N THR A 169 -3.69 3.77 -3.92
CA THR A 169 -3.18 2.45 -3.54
C THR A 169 -2.98 2.34 -2.03
N LEU A 170 -2.45 3.36 -1.36
CA LEU A 170 -2.33 3.40 0.11
C LEU A 170 -3.70 3.20 0.80
N ILE A 171 -4.72 3.90 0.31
CA ILE A 171 -6.10 3.82 0.83
C ILE A 171 -6.67 2.42 0.63
N PHE A 172 -6.53 1.90 -0.60
CA PHE A 172 -7.02 0.57 -0.93
C PHE A 172 -6.36 -0.49 -0.05
N LEU A 173 -5.02 -0.48 0.05
CA LEU A 173 -4.26 -1.42 0.87
C LEU A 173 -4.68 -1.34 2.34
N LEU A 174 -4.86 -0.13 2.90
CA LEU A 174 -5.32 0.03 4.28
C LEU A 174 -6.64 -0.68 4.53
N ASN A 175 -7.61 -0.51 3.62
CA ASN A 175 -8.91 -1.15 3.74
C ASN A 175 -8.78 -2.69 3.71
N LYS A 176 -7.90 -3.24 2.88
CA LYS A 176 -7.65 -4.69 2.82
C LYS A 176 -6.92 -5.22 4.05
N ILE A 177 -5.92 -4.48 4.54
CA ILE A 177 -5.18 -4.78 5.76
C ILE A 177 -6.12 -4.78 6.99
N LYS A 178 -7.09 -3.85 7.04
CA LYS A 178 -8.12 -3.83 8.09
C LYS A 178 -9.02 -5.07 8.07
N ILE A 179 -9.38 -5.56 6.88
CA ILE A 179 -10.15 -6.81 6.74
C ILE A 179 -9.34 -7.97 7.32
N ILE A 180 -8.07 -8.12 6.95
CA ILE A 180 -7.19 -9.18 7.49
C ILE A 180 -7.04 -9.05 9.01
N SER A 181 -6.89 -7.84 9.54
CA SER A 181 -6.80 -7.61 10.98
C SER A 181 -8.06 -8.05 11.74
N ALA A 182 -9.24 -7.78 11.19
CA ALA A 182 -10.50 -8.27 11.74
C ALA A 182 -10.59 -9.81 11.68
N THR A 183 -10.14 -10.43 10.59
CA THR A 183 -10.07 -11.89 10.45
C THR A 183 -9.10 -12.51 11.45
N ASN A 184 -7.92 -11.90 11.66
CA ASN A 184 -6.92 -12.34 12.62
C ASN A 184 -7.47 -12.42 14.05
N LYS A 185 -8.31 -11.48 14.47
CA LYS A 185 -8.95 -11.52 15.79
C LYS A 185 -9.79 -12.78 15.98
N LYS A 186 -10.49 -13.22 14.94
CA LYS A 186 -11.29 -14.46 14.97
C LYS A 186 -10.39 -15.71 14.94
N ALA A 187 -9.37 -15.70 14.09
CA ALA A 187 -8.42 -16.79 13.98
C ALA A 187 -7.67 -17.05 15.30
N ILE A 188 -7.29 -15.98 16.02
CA ILE A 188 -6.63 -16.11 17.33
C ILE A 188 -7.54 -16.85 18.33
N LEU A 189 -8.82 -16.48 18.43
CA LEU A 189 -9.78 -17.14 19.33
C LEU A 189 -9.96 -18.62 18.97
N GLU A 190 -10.01 -18.95 17.68
CA GLU A 190 -10.14 -20.32 17.21
C GLU A 190 -8.92 -21.17 17.60
N LEU A 191 -7.70 -20.64 17.42
CA LEU A 191 -6.46 -21.33 17.78
C LEU A 191 -6.30 -21.49 19.30
N GLU A 192 -6.71 -20.49 20.08
CA GLU A 192 -6.71 -20.55 21.54
C GLU A 192 -7.64 -21.67 22.04
N ASN A 193 -8.84 -21.80 21.47
CA ASN A 193 -9.80 -22.86 21.81
C ASN A 193 -9.33 -24.28 21.44
N ILE A 194 -8.53 -24.42 20.38
CA ILE A 194 -7.96 -25.73 19.98
C ILE A 194 -6.83 -26.17 20.93
N THR A 195 -6.27 -25.25 21.71
CA THR A 195 -5.10 -25.51 22.55
C THR A 195 -5.42 -25.65 24.05
N VAL A 196 -6.68 -25.40 24.44
CA VAL A 196 -7.25 -25.76 25.74
C VAL A 196 -7.72 -27.20 25.70
#